data_AF-A0A5A7QDJ2-F1
#
_entry.id   AF-A0A5A7QDJ2-F1
#
_cell.length_a   1.000
_cell.length_b   1.000
_cell.length_c   1.000
_cell.angle_alpha   90.00
_cell.angle_beta   90.00
_cell.angle_gamma   90.00
#
_symmetry.space_group_name_H-M   'P 1'
#
loop_
_entity.id
_entity.type
_entity.pdbx_description
1 polymer ?
#
loop_
_entity_poly.entity_id
_entity_poly.type
_entity_poly.pdbx_seq_one_letter_code
_entity_poly.pdbx_strand_id
1 'polypeptide(L)'
;MSASHASATTDSLFLASEAKTPSEAISILYGVLEDPSSSPEALRIKEQAINNLADLLRKEGRAHDLQSLLTKLRPFFSLIPKAKTAKIVRVIIDAVAKIPGTSDLQISLCKEIVQWTRAEKRTFLRQRIEARLAALLRKTDS
;
A
#
# COMPACT_ATOMS: atom_id res chain seq x y z
N MET A 1 16.50 -11.45 -21.64
CA MET A 1 16.04 -12.23 -20.47
C MET A 1 14.67 -11.70 -20.10
N SER A 2 13.62 -12.34 -20.62
CA SER A 2 12.25 -11.87 -20.46
C SER A 2 11.80 -12.16 -19.04
N ALA A 3 11.74 -11.12 -18.20
CA ALA A 3 11.04 -11.21 -16.93
C ALA A 3 9.60 -11.62 -17.27
N SER A 4 9.18 -12.79 -16.79
CA SER A 4 7.80 -13.23 -16.84
C SER A 4 6.99 -12.29 -15.95
N HIS A 5 6.65 -11.11 -16.45
CA HIS A 5 5.74 -10.20 -15.78
C HIS A 5 4.41 -10.94 -15.67
N ALA A 6 3.97 -11.21 -14.43
CA ALA A 6 2.64 -11.70 -14.20
C ALA A 6 1.68 -10.63 -14.73
N SER A 7 0.94 -10.95 -15.79
CA SER A 7 -0.08 -10.05 -16.31
C SER A 7 -1.03 -9.67 -15.19
N ALA A 8 -1.54 -8.44 -15.20
CA ALA A 8 -2.59 -8.00 -14.29
C ALA A 8 -3.93 -8.68 -14.64
N THR A 9 -4.00 -9.99 -14.37
CA THR A 9 -5.14 -10.88 -14.62
C THR A 9 -5.65 -11.47 -13.30
N THR A 10 -6.92 -11.86 -13.29
CA THR A 10 -7.56 -12.54 -12.15
C THR A 10 -6.84 -13.84 -11.79
N ASP A 11 -6.28 -14.54 -12.78
CA ASP A 11 -5.50 -15.76 -12.57
C ASP A 11 -4.26 -15.50 -11.70
N SER A 12 -3.56 -14.38 -11.91
CA SER A 12 -2.41 -13.99 -11.08
C SER A 12 -2.81 -13.73 -9.62
N LEU A 13 -3.99 -13.17 -9.38
CA LEU A 13 -4.53 -12.99 -8.03
C LEU A 13 -4.88 -14.34 -7.39
N PHE A 14 -5.45 -15.27 -8.16
CA PHE A 14 -5.77 -16.60 -7.70
C PHE A 14 -4.50 -17.41 -7.35
N LEU A 15 -3.48 -17.33 -8.20
CA LEU A 15 -2.17 -17.93 -7.93
C LEU A 15 -1.54 -17.37 -6.64
N ALA A 16 -1.66 -16.07 -6.40
CA ALA A 16 -1.18 -15.47 -5.17
C ALA A 16 -1.97 -15.94 -3.93
N SER A 17 -3.26 -16.26 -4.06
CA SER A 17 -4.04 -16.83 -2.95
C SER A 17 -3.77 -18.32 -2.68
N GLU A 18 -3.40 -19.08 -3.72
CA GLU A 18 -3.05 -20.50 -3.62
C GLU A 18 -1.57 -20.74 -3.25
N ALA A 19 -0.76 -19.68 -3.23
CA ALA A 19 0.64 -19.76 -2.88
C ALA A 19 0.83 -20.36 -1.48
N LYS A 20 1.73 -21.35 -1.39
CA LYS A 20 1.98 -22.07 -0.13
C LYS A 20 2.77 -21.23 0.87
N THR A 21 3.46 -20.19 0.38
CA THR A 21 4.28 -19.32 1.21
C THR A 21 3.91 -17.84 0.98
N PRO A 22 3.94 -17.01 2.04
CA PRO A 22 3.70 -15.58 1.92
C PRO A 22 4.67 -14.88 0.95
N SER A 23 5.93 -15.30 0.92
CA SER A 23 6.97 -14.75 0.03
C SER A 23 6.67 -14.96 -1.46
N GLU A 24 6.15 -16.13 -1.80
CA GLU A 24 5.72 -16.45 -3.17
C GLU A 24 4.52 -15.59 -3.57
N ALA A 25 3.49 -15.51 -2.70
CA ALA A 25 2.33 -14.64 -2.91
C ALA A 25 2.74 -13.18 -3.13
N ILE A 26 3.64 -12.66 -2.29
CA ILE A 26 4.20 -11.30 -2.39
C ILE A 26 4.87 -11.08 -3.74
N SER A 27 5.67 -12.04 -4.20
CA SER A 27 6.40 -11.95 -5.47
C SER A 27 5.45 -11.89 -6.67
N ILE A 28 4.41 -12.72 -6.66
CA ILE A 28 3.36 -12.73 -7.70
C ILE A 28 2.62 -11.39 -7.73
N LEU A 29 2.22 -10.89 -6.56
CA LEU A 29 1.49 -9.63 -6.42
C LEU A 29 2.34 -8.43 -6.88
N TYR A 30 3.65 -8.41 -6.60
CA TYR A 30 4.53 -7.39 -7.15
C TYR A 30 4.62 -7.45 -8.68
N GLY A 31 4.68 -8.65 -9.26
CA GLY A 31 4.64 -8.83 -10.72
C GLY A 31 3.39 -8.20 -11.35
N VAL A 32 2.23 -8.37 -10.73
CA VAL A 32 0.95 -7.75 -11.17
C VAL A 32 1.00 -6.22 -11.12
N LEU A 33 1.75 -5.63 -10.18
CA LEU A 33 1.90 -4.17 -10.08
C LEU A 33 2.83 -3.59 -11.14
N GLU A 34 3.81 -4.37 -11.60
CA GLU A 34 4.75 -3.98 -12.66
C GLU A 34 4.17 -4.07 -14.07
N ASP A 35 3.03 -4.74 -14.23
CA ASP A 35 2.29 -4.80 -15.49
C ASP A 35 2.08 -3.37 -16.05
N PRO A 36 2.42 -3.08 -17.32
CA PRO A 36 2.31 -1.72 -17.87
C PRO A 36 0.86 -1.33 -18.22
N SER A 37 -0.10 -2.26 -18.16
CA SER A 37 -1.49 -2.00 -18.53
C SER A 37 -2.14 -1.02 -17.57
N SER A 38 -2.76 0.00 -18.15
CA SER A 38 -3.58 0.99 -17.43
C SER A 38 -5.06 0.85 -17.81
N SER A 39 -5.46 -0.31 -18.34
CA SER A 39 -6.87 -0.57 -18.63
C SER A 39 -7.70 -0.56 -17.34
N PRO A 40 -9.00 -0.21 -17.39
CA PRO A 40 -9.86 -0.20 -16.20
C PRO A 40 -9.84 -1.53 -15.42
N GLU A 41 -9.72 -2.64 -16.13
CA GLU A 41 -9.61 -3.99 -15.56
C GLU A 41 -8.25 -4.21 -14.89
N ALA A 42 -7.15 -3.84 -15.55
CA ALA A 42 -5.82 -3.93 -14.96
C ALA A 42 -5.68 -3.05 -13.71
N LEU A 43 -6.25 -1.83 -13.72
CA LEU A 43 -6.28 -0.95 -12.55
C LEU A 43 -7.08 -1.57 -11.39
N ARG A 44 -8.18 -2.28 -11.68
CA ARG A 44 -8.98 -3.00 -10.68
C ARG A 44 -8.19 -4.16 -10.08
N ILE A 45 -7.50 -4.93 -10.92
CA ILE A 45 -6.70 -6.08 -10.50
C ILE A 45 -5.48 -5.62 -9.68
N LYS A 46 -4.80 -4.55 -10.10
CA LYS A 46 -3.72 -3.91 -9.32
C LYS A 46 -4.23 -3.41 -7.97
N GLU A 47 -5.40 -2.78 -7.92
CA GLU A 47 -6.01 -2.37 -6.65
C GLU A 47 -6.25 -3.57 -5.72
N GLN A 48 -6.78 -4.68 -6.23
CA GLN A 48 -6.94 -5.91 -5.44
C GLN A 48 -5.59 -6.47 -5.00
N ALA A 49 -4.59 -6.48 -5.89
CA ALA A 49 -3.26 -6.95 -5.58
C ALA A 49 -2.62 -6.13 -4.44
N ILE A 50 -2.77 -4.80 -4.45
CA ILE A 50 -2.28 -3.91 -3.38
C ILE A 50 -2.93 -4.25 -2.05
N ASN A 51 -4.25 -4.46 -2.03
CA ASN A 51 -4.96 -4.78 -0.79
C ASN A 51 -4.51 -6.13 -0.23
N ASN A 52 -4.36 -7.14 -1.09
CA ASN A 52 -3.89 -8.46 -0.70
C ASN A 52 -2.44 -8.40 -0.19
N LEU A 53 -1.58 -7.66 -0.90
CA LEU A 53 -0.19 -7.46 -0.53
C LEU A 53 -0.08 -6.75 0.83
N ALA A 54 -0.91 -5.73 1.06
CA ALA A 54 -0.93 -5.02 2.33
C ALA A 54 -1.37 -5.92 3.50
N ASP A 55 -2.35 -6.81 3.31
CA ASP A 55 -2.75 -7.75 4.35
C ASP A 55 -1.71 -8.84 4.60
N LEU A 56 -1.05 -9.35 3.55
CA LEU A 56 0.04 -10.32 3.67
C LEU A 56 1.23 -9.73 4.41
N LEU A 57 1.73 -8.57 3.99
CA LEU A 57 2.84 -7.89 4.66
C LEU A 57 2.53 -7.55 6.12
N ARG A 58 1.28 -7.22 6.42
CA ARG A 58 0.81 -7.05 7.80
C ARG A 58 0.91 -8.33 8.62
N LYS A 59 0.43 -9.45 8.07
CA LYS A 59 0.47 -10.77 8.73
C LYS A 59 1.91 -11.20 9.01
N GLU A 60 2.81 -10.93 8.07
CA GLU A 60 4.25 -11.18 8.20
C GLU A 60 4.98 -10.18 9.11
N GLY A 61 4.30 -9.13 9.61
CA GLY A 61 4.94 -8.09 10.41
C GLY A 61 5.93 -7.21 9.63
N ARG A 62 5.88 -7.23 8.30
CA ARG A 62 6.82 -6.51 7.40
C ARG A 62 6.41 -5.06 7.20
N ALA A 63 6.55 -4.27 8.25
CA ALA A 63 6.12 -2.88 8.26
C ALA A 63 6.92 -1.98 7.30
N HIS A 64 8.22 -2.21 7.14
CA HIS A 64 9.07 -1.48 6.19
C HIS A 64 8.66 -1.70 4.73
N ASP A 65 8.28 -2.92 4.38
CA ASP A 65 7.76 -3.25 3.06
C ASP A 65 6.46 -2.49 2.75
N LEU A 66 5.57 -2.34 3.73
CA LEU A 66 4.35 -1.55 3.59
C LEU A 66 4.65 -0.07 3.30
N GLN A 67 5.66 0.51 3.96
CA GLN A 67 6.13 1.86 3.66
C GLN A 67 6.69 1.96 2.23
N SER A 68 7.55 1.02 1.84
CA SER A 68 8.14 0.97 0.51
C SER A 68 7.07 0.84 -0.58
N LEU A 69 6.07 -0.01 -0.34
CA LEU A 69 4.92 -0.20 -1.23
C LEU A 69 4.20 1.13 -1.47
N LEU A 70 3.94 1.91 -0.42
CA LEU A 70 3.24 3.17 -0.55
C LEU A 70 4.01 4.17 -1.44
N THR A 71 5.34 4.20 -1.33
CA THR A 71 6.21 5.01 -2.20
C THR A 71 6.15 4.54 -3.66
N LYS A 72 6.21 3.23 -3.89
CA LYS A 72 6.09 2.64 -5.24
C LYS A 72 4.72 2.90 -5.89
N LEU A 73 3.68 3.06 -5.09
CA LEU A 73 2.32 3.33 -5.58
C LEU A 73 2.05 4.81 -5.91
N ARG A 74 2.97 5.74 -5.63
CA ARG A 74 2.79 7.17 -5.94
C ARG A 74 2.47 7.44 -7.42
N PRO A 75 3.14 6.81 -8.41
CA PRO A 75 2.78 6.97 -9.82
C PRO A 75 1.38 6.40 -10.12
N PHE A 76 1.04 5.25 -9.54
CA PHE A 76 -0.26 4.60 -9.69
C PHE A 76 -1.42 5.46 -9.17
N PHE A 77 -1.19 6.23 -8.10
CA PHE A 77 -2.17 7.17 -7.55
C PHE A 77 -2.56 8.33 -8.46
N SER A 78 -1.78 8.57 -9.51
CA SER A 78 -2.11 9.55 -10.55
C SER A 78 -3.05 8.96 -11.63
N LEU A 79 -3.11 7.63 -11.73
CA LEU A 79 -3.92 6.90 -12.71
C LEU A 79 -5.32 6.55 -12.21
N ILE A 80 -5.53 6.54 -10.89
CA ILE A 80 -6.80 6.16 -10.26
C ILE A 80 -7.53 7.35 -9.64
N PRO A 81 -8.86 7.26 -9.47
CA PRO A 81 -9.65 8.29 -8.78
C PRO A 81 -9.16 8.55 -7.34
N LYS A 82 -9.24 9.83 -6.92
CA LYS A 82 -8.82 10.29 -5.58
C LYS A 82 -9.42 9.48 -4.43
N ALA A 83 -10.68 9.07 -4.55
CA ALA A 83 -11.37 8.26 -3.55
C ALA A 83 -10.70 6.89 -3.36
N LYS A 84 -10.30 6.24 -4.47
CA LYS A 84 -9.58 4.97 -4.44
C LYS A 84 -8.20 5.13 -3.82
N THR A 85 -7.46 6.17 -4.18
CA THR A 85 -6.16 6.44 -3.52
C THR A 85 -6.31 6.61 -2.01
N ALA A 86 -7.27 7.42 -1.56
CA ALA A 86 -7.49 7.64 -0.14
C ALA A 86 -7.82 6.34 0.61
N LYS A 87 -8.56 5.44 -0.05
CA LYS A 87 -8.84 4.09 0.47
C LYS A 87 -7.56 3.26 0.61
N ILE A 88 -6.73 3.18 -0.44
CA ILE A 88 -5.48 2.41 -0.43
C ILE A 88 -4.51 2.93 0.63
N VAL A 89 -4.26 4.25 0.67
CA VAL A 89 -3.37 4.88 1.66
C VAL A 89 -3.85 4.57 3.09
N ARG A 90 -5.17 4.64 3.33
CA ARG A 90 -5.74 4.29 4.63
C ARG A 90 -5.51 2.83 4.99
N VAL A 91 -5.74 1.90 4.06
CA VAL A 91 -5.54 0.46 4.27
C VAL A 91 -4.10 0.17 4.67
N ILE A 92 -3.11 0.75 3.99
CA ILE A 92 -1.69 0.52 4.28
C ILE A 92 -1.31 1.11 5.65
N ILE A 93 -1.73 2.34 5.96
CA ILE A 93 -1.44 2.95 7.27
C ILE A 93 -2.12 2.17 8.41
N ASP A 94 -3.37 1.70 8.20
CA ASP A 94 -4.08 0.84 9.14
C ASP A 94 -3.39 -0.51 9.31
N ALA A 95 -2.80 -1.06 8.25
CA ALA A 95 -2.03 -2.30 8.28
C ALA A 95 -0.76 -2.14 9.13
N VAL A 96 0.04 -1.09 8.89
CA VAL A 96 1.23 -0.80 9.71
C VAL A 96 0.84 -0.59 11.17
N ALA A 97 -0.26 0.12 11.43
CA ALA A 97 -0.74 0.39 12.78
C ALA A 97 -1.11 -0.85 13.62
N LYS A 98 -1.44 -1.96 12.95
CA LYS A 98 -1.76 -3.23 13.58
C LYS A 98 -0.51 -4.05 13.94
N ILE A 99 0.66 -3.69 13.43
CA ILE A 99 1.92 -4.39 13.73
C ILE A 99 2.51 -3.79 15.02
N PRO A 100 2.74 -4.60 16.07
CA PRO A 100 3.33 -4.11 17.32
C PRO A 100 4.77 -3.64 17.10
N GLY A 101 5.21 -2.63 17.87
CA GLY A 101 6.59 -2.11 17.79
C GLY A 101 6.87 -1.19 16.59
N THR A 102 5.84 -0.72 15.88
CA THR A 102 6.01 0.12 14.68
C THR A 102 5.70 1.60 14.91
N SER A 103 5.62 2.08 16.16
CA SER A 103 5.25 3.46 16.48
C SER A 103 6.09 4.49 15.74
N ASP A 104 7.41 4.35 15.76
CA ASP A 104 8.33 5.27 15.08
C ASP A 104 8.17 5.22 13.56
N LEU A 105 7.98 4.02 13.02
CA LEU A 105 7.71 3.82 11.60
C LEU A 105 6.38 4.45 11.18
N GLN A 106 5.34 4.32 11.99
CA GLN A 106 4.04 4.96 11.74
C GLN A 106 4.16 6.48 11.74
N ILE A 107 4.94 7.06 12.66
CA ILE A 107 5.20 8.49 12.72
C ILE A 107 5.93 8.94 11.44
N SER A 108 6.99 8.24 11.05
CA SER A 108 7.74 8.52 9.83
C SER A 108 6.85 8.43 8.59
N LEU A 109 6.08 7.34 8.47
CA LEU A 109 5.15 7.11 7.37
C LEU A 109 4.09 8.21 7.32
N CYS A 110 3.46 8.55 8.44
CA CYS A 110 2.45 9.61 8.47
C CYS A 110 3.04 10.95 8.03
N LYS A 111 4.24 11.32 8.48
CA LYS A 111 4.92 12.55 8.05
C LYS A 111 5.17 12.55 6.53
N GLU A 112 5.66 11.44 5.99
CA GLU A 112 5.92 11.29 4.57
C GLU A 112 4.64 11.44 3.72
N ILE A 113 3.54 10.83 4.18
CA ILE A 113 2.23 10.92 3.52
C ILE A 113 1.64 12.32 3.65
N VAL A 114 1.83 13.01 4.78
CA VAL A 114 1.43 14.41 4.92
C VAL A 114 2.17 15.29 3.92
N GLN A 115 3.47 15.09 3.73
CA GLN A 115 4.24 15.82 2.72
C GLN A 115 3.73 15.54 1.31
N TRP A 116 3.52 14.27 0.96
CA TRP A 116 2.99 13.90 -0.36
C TRP A 116 1.58 14.46 -0.61
N THR A 117 0.68 14.36 0.38
CA THR A 117 -0.69 14.92 0.26
C THR A 117 -0.72 16.44 0.19
N ARG A 118 0.29 17.14 0.73
CA ARG A 118 0.47 18.59 0.51
C ARG A 118 0.81 18.90 -0.93
N ALA A 119 1.76 18.17 -1.53
CA ALA A 119 2.13 18.34 -2.94
C ALA A 119 0.93 18.08 -3.87
N GLU A 120 0.15 17.03 -3.58
CA GLU A 120 -1.03 16.64 -4.34
C GLU A 120 -2.30 17.48 -4.05
N LYS A 121 -2.21 18.48 -3.16
CA LYS A 121 -3.36 19.29 -2.70
C LYS A 121 -4.55 18.45 -2.20
N ARG A 122 -4.29 17.33 -1.52
CA ARG A 122 -5.30 16.40 -0.98
C ARG A 122 -5.68 16.74 0.46
N THR A 123 -6.36 17.87 0.67
CA THR A 123 -6.66 18.45 2.00
C THR A 123 -7.33 17.47 2.97
N PHE A 124 -8.40 16.78 2.55
CA PHE A 124 -9.12 15.85 3.42
C PHE A 124 -8.27 14.65 3.86
N LEU A 125 -7.50 14.07 2.93
CA LEU A 125 -6.61 12.96 3.25
C LEU A 125 -5.53 13.45 4.22
N ARG A 126 -4.93 14.61 3.94
CA ARG A 126 -3.93 15.25 4.81
C ARG A 126 -4.45 15.43 6.24
N GLN A 127 -5.60 16.07 6.42
CA GLN A 127 -6.20 16.30 7.75
C GLN A 127 -6.38 15.00 8.54
N ARG A 128 -6.81 13.92 7.87
CA ARG A 128 -6.96 12.61 8.52
C ARG A 128 -5.62 12.01 8.94
N ILE A 129 -4.58 12.14 8.12
CA ILE A 129 -3.24 11.65 8.48
C ILE A 129 -2.61 12.51 9.58
N GLU A 130 -2.77 13.84 9.53
CA GLU A 130 -2.32 14.76 10.57
C GLU A 130 -3.00 14.45 11.92
N ALA A 131 -4.31 14.19 11.93
CA ALA A 131 -5.04 13.79 13.13
C ALA A 131 -4.51 12.46 13.71
N ARG A 132 -4.20 11.48 12.85
CA ARG A 132 -3.61 10.20 13.28
C ARG A 132 -2.20 10.39 13.83
N LEU A 133 -1.37 11.19 13.16
CA LEU A 133 -0.02 11.53 13.60
C LEU A 133 -0.05 12.20 14.98
N ALA A 134 -0.94 13.15 15.21
CA ALA A 134 -1.12 13.79 16.51
C ALA A 134 -1.54 12.79 17.61
N ALA A 135 -2.39 11.82 17.28
CA ALA A 135 -2.75 10.75 18.21
C ALA A 135 -1.56 9.82 18.54
N LEU A 136 -0.71 9.52 17.55
CA LEU A 136 0.49 8.70 17.75
C LEU A 136 1.54 9.41 18.60
N LEU A 137 1.85 10.68 18.31
CA LEU A 137 2.83 11.46 19.07
C LEU A 137 2.42 11.54 20.55
N ARG A 138 1.15 11.85 20.83
CA ARG A 138 0.63 11.86 22.21
C ARG A 138 0.81 10.54 22.95
N LYS A 139 0.70 9.40 22.24
CA LYS A 139 0.86 8.07 22.84
C LYS A 139 2.33 7.73 23.10
N THR A 140 3.25 8.25 22.28
CA THR A 140 4.70 8.03 22.46
C THR A 140 5.29 8.92 23.56
N ASP A 141 4.70 10.10 23.79
CA ASP A 141 5.15 11.07 24.80
C ASP A 141 4.59 10.81 26.23
N SER A 142 3.75 9.78 26.43
CA SER A 142 3.14 9.40 27.74
C SER A 142 3.68 8.07 28.24
#